data_AF-A0A4P5RF40-F1
#
_entry.id   AF-A0A4P5RF40-F1
#
_cell.length_a   1.000
_cell.length_b   1.000
_cell.length_c   1.000
_cell.angle_alpha   90.00
_cell.angle_beta   90.00
_cell.angle_gamma   90.00
#
_symmetry.space_group_name_H-M   'P 1'
#
loop_
_entity.id
_entity.type
_entity.pdbx_description
1 polymer ?
#
loop_
_entity_poly.entity_id
_entity_poly.type
_entity_poly.pdbx_seq_one_letter_code
_entity_poly.pdbx_strand_id
1 'polypeptide(L)' 'MVGRAHIELKYIGEVTELDSAAMRNIRSRDANPLAFLGIRFWSSTGVKVELTDKRDETPYWLITSNKANQLAQALKVN' A
#
# COMPACT_ATOMS: atom_id res chain seq x y z
N MET A 1 -0.75 10.28 5.60
CA MET A 1 0.73 10.27 5.69
C MET A 1 1.19 8.90 6.16
N VAL A 2 2.28 8.38 5.60
CA VAL A 2 2.89 7.11 6.02
C VAL A 2 4.38 7.38 6.26
N GLY A 3 4.80 7.38 7.52
CA GLY A 3 6.12 7.89 7.89
C GLY A 3 6.28 9.35 7.47
N ARG A 4 7.25 9.64 6.60
CA ARG A 4 7.49 10.98 6.04
C ARG A 4 6.81 11.23 4.69
N ALA A 5 6.25 10.19 4.08
CA ALA A 5 5.61 10.29 2.77
C ALA A 5 4.18 10.85 2.88
N HIS A 6 3.87 11.77 1.96
CA HIS A 6 2.58 12.42 1.85
C HIS A 6 2.06 12.25 0.43
N ILE A 7 0.79 11.87 0.32
CA ILE A 7 0.07 11.79 -0.96
C ILE A 7 -1.33 12.35 -0.76
N GLU A 8 -1.81 13.09 -1.75
CA GLU A 8 -3.17 13.61 -1.76
C GLU A 8 -4.16 12.49 -2.08
N LEU A 9 -5.34 12.51 -1.43
CA LEU A 9 -6.39 11.49 -1.62
C LEU A 9 -6.83 11.34 -3.08
N LYS A 10 -6.80 12.42 -3.87
CA LYS A 10 -7.15 12.40 -5.31
C LYS A 10 -6.28 11.48 -6.16
N TYR A 11 -5.10 11.11 -5.67
CA TYR A 11 -4.16 10.22 -6.35
C TYR A 11 -4.24 8.77 -5.85
N ILE A 12 -5.11 8.50 -4.88
CA ILE A 12 -5.36 7.14 -4.39
C ILE A 12 -6.30 6.45 -5.38
N GLY A 13 -5.83 5.33 -5.93
CA GLY A 13 -6.59 4.43 -6.79
C GLY A 13 -7.14 3.25 -5.99
N GLU A 14 -6.99 2.05 -6.55
CA GLU A 14 -7.46 0.83 -5.92
C GLU A 14 -6.74 0.54 -4.60
N VAL A 15 -7.51 0.18 -3.58
CA VAL A 15 -6.98 -0.27 -2.28
C VAL A 15 -7.31 -1.75 -2.08
N THR A 16 -6.26 -2.57 -2.08
CA THR A 16 -6.34 -4.01 -1.93
C THR A 16 -5.82 -4.43 -0.56
N GLU A 17 -6.63 -5.17 0.20
CA GLU A 17 -6.19 -5.80 1.45
C GLU A 17 -5.29 -6.99 1.13
N LEU A 18 -4.21 -7.14 1.89
CA LEU A 18 -3.24 -8.22 1.70
C LEU A 18 -3.18 -9.10 2.94
N ASP A 19 -3.48 -10.38 2.75
CA ASP A 19 -3.24 -11.43 3.74
C ASP A 19 -1.75 -11.81 3.79
N SER A 20 -1.42 -12.77 4.66
CA SER A 20 -0.04 -13.24 4.86
C SER A 20 0.62 -13.77 3.58
N ALA A 21 -0.13 -14.45 2.72
CA ALA A 21 0.41 -15.02 1.48
C ALA A 21 0.64 -13.92 0.44
N ALA A 22 -0.32 -13.02 0.25
CA ALA A 22 -0.23 -11.89 -0.67
C ALA A 22 0.89 -10.92 -0.24
N MET A 23 1.02 -10.62 1.06
CA MET A 23 2.11 -9.80 1.59
C MET A 23 3.49 -10.43 1.38
N ARG A 24 3.61 -11.75 1.44
CA ARG A 24 4.87 -12.44 1.14
C ARG A 24 5.21 -12.32 -0.35
N ASN A 25 4.25 -12.51 -1.24
CA ASN A 25 4.47 -12.46 -2.68
C ASN A 25 4.86 -11.05 -3.14
N ILE A 26 4.13 -10.01 -2.72
CA ILE A 26 4.40 -8.62 -3.11
C ILE A 26 5.73 -8.06 -2.56
N ARG A 27 6.28 -8.67 -1.50
CA ARG A 27 7.62 -8.33 -0.97
C ARG A 27 8.75 -9.11 -1.62
N SER A 28 8.44 -10.13 -2.42
CA SER A 28 9.42 -11.01 -3.04
C SER A 28 9.22 -11.07 -4.55
N ARG A 29 8.55 -12.12 -5.04
CA ARG A 29 8.37 -12.39 -6.47
C ARG A 29 7.70 -11.23 -7.22
N ASP A 30 6.73 -10.59 -6.59
CA ASP A 30 5.90 -9.57 -7.22
C ASP A 30 6.31 -8.14 -6.79
N ALA A 31 7.52 -8.00 -6.22
CA ALA A 31 8.04 -6.72 -5.75
C ALA A 31 8.35 -5.78 -6.91
N ASN A 32 7.91 -4.52 -6.79
CA ASN A 32 8.24 -3.47 -7.73
C ASN A 32 9.23 -2.49 -7.06
N PRO A 33 10.41 -2.24 -7.64
CA PRO A 33 11.42 -1.35 -7.05
C PRO A 33 10.97 0.12 -6.97
N LEU A 34 10.00 0.53 -7.79
CA LEU A 34 9.43 1.88 -7.77
C LEU A 34 8.35 2.05 -6.70
N ALA A 35 7.88 0.98 -6.06
CA ALA A 35 6.85 1.08 -5.05
C ALA A 35 7.37 1.72 -3.76
N PHE A 36 6.56 2.58 -3.16
CA PHE A 36 6.85 3.10 -1.84
C PHE A 36 6.55 2.04 -0.78
N LEU A 37 7.51 1.78 0.11
CA LEU A 37 7.40 0.74 1.14
C LEU A 37 7.27 1.37 2.54
N GLY A 38 6.03 1.46 3.02
CA GLY A 38 5.69 1.81 4.40
C GLY A 38 5.48 0.55 5.26
N ILE A 39 6.47 -0.34 5.28
CA ILE A 39 6.31 -1.70 5.84
C ILE A 39 7.12 -1.94 7.12
N ARG A 40 6.59 -2.82 7.98
CA ARG A 40 7.31 -3.47 9.07
C ARG A 40 7.61 -4.92 8.71
N PHE A 41 8.86 -5.36 8.83
CA PHE A 41 9.28 -6.71 8.42
C PHE A 41 8.55 -7.84 9.16
N TRP A 42 8.18 -7.63 10.42
CA TRP A 42 7.45 -8.61 11.23
C TRP A 42 5.93 -8.61 11.01
N SER A 43 5.40 -7.67 10.22
CA SER A 43 3.96 -7.63 9.93
C SER A 43 3.63 -8.52 8.75
N SER A 44 2.72 -9.47 8.97
CA SER A 44 2.25 -10.38 7.93
C SER A 44 1.11 -9.80 7.08
N THR A 45 0.43 -8.74 7.52
CA THR A 45 -0.71 -8.15 6.80
C THR A 45 -0.50 -6.67 6.46
N GLY A 46 -1.27 -6.18 5.51
CA GLY A 46 -1.18 -4.79 5.03
C GLY A 46 -2.17 -4.47 3.92
N VAL A 47 -1.94 -3.33 3.28
CA VAL A 47 -2.70 -2.88 2.11
C VAL A 47 -1.74 -2.49 0.99
N LYS A 48 -2.14 -2.79 -0.24
CA LYS A 48 -1.60 -2.19 -1.45
C LYS A 48 -2.51 -1.03 -1.83
N VAL A 49 -1.94 0.14 -2.04
CA VAL A 49 -2.66 1.34 -2.49
C VAL A 49 -2.10 1.73 -3.84
N GLU A 50 -2.84 1.51 -4.92
CA GLU A 50 -2.44 1.93 -6.25
C GLU A 50 -2.47 3.45 -6.37
N LEU A 51 -1.53 4.01 -7.11
CA LEU A 51 -1.47 5.44 -7.35
C LEU A 51 -1.88 5.79 -8.77
N THR A 52 -2.63 6.86 -8.91
CA THR A 52 -3.13 7.35 -10.20
C THR A 52 -2.44 8.65 -10.66
N ASP A 53 -1.43 9.12 -9.92
CA ASP A 53 -0.66 10.31 -10.30
C ASP A 53 0.23 10.00 -11.51
N LYS A 54 -0.09 10.59 -12.66
CA LYS A 54 0.70 10.43 -13.90
C LYS A 54 2.08 11.09 -13.85
N ARG A 55 2.34 11.94 -12.84
CA ARG A 55 3.62 12.63 -12.67
C ARG A 55 4.57 11.87 -11.74
N ASP A 56 4.06 10.92 -10.98
CA ASP A 56 4.83 10.06 -10.08
C ASP A 56 4.99 8.68 -10.70
N GLU A 57 6.22 8.17 -10.75
CA GLU A 57 6.50 6.82 -11.25
C GLU A 57 6.16 5.75 -10.21
N THR A 58 5.87 6.14 -8.97
CA THR A 58 5.50 5.24 -7.87
C THR A 58 4.15 4.59 -8.18
N PRO A 59 4.09 3.29 -8.56
CA PRO A 59 2.86 2.69 -9.04
C PRO A 59 1.90 2.35 -7.91
N TYR A 60 2.43 2.08 -6.71
CA TYR A 60 1.65 1.79 -5.52
C TYR A 60 2.45 2.04 -4.24
N TRP A 61 1.72 2.20 -3.15
CA TRP A 61 2.25 2.16 -1.78
C TRP A 61 1.93 0.81 -1.16
N LEU A 62 2.92 0.18 -0.53
CA LEU A 62 2.73 -1.00 0.30
C LEU A 62 2.81 -0.60 1.77
N ILE A 63 1.72 -0.78 2.51
CA ILE A 63 1.62 -0.30 3.90
C ILE A 63 1.23 -1.47 4.79
N THR A 64 2.07 -1.80 5.77
CA THR A 64 1.71 -2.84 6.76
C THR A 64 0.73 -2.30 7.79
N SER A 65 -0.27 -3.11 8.17
CA SER A 65 -1.23 -2.76 9.21
C SER A 65 -1.84 -4.01 9.84
N ASN A 66 -1.87 -4.06 11.17
CA ASN A 66 -2.59 -5.11 11.92
C ASN A 66 -4.12 -5.04 11.70
N LYS A 67 -4.62 -3.91 11.20
CA LYS A 67 -6.04 -3.68 10.87
C LYS A 67 -6.18 -3.30 9.40
N ALA A 68 -5.59 -4.12 8.51
CA ALA A 68 -5.58 -3.90 7.07
C ALA A 68 -6.98 -3.60 6.51
N ASN A 69 -8.00 -4.33 6.97
CA ASN A 69 -9.37 -4.14 6.54
C ASN A 69 -9.93 -2.75 6.90
N GLN A 70 -9.76 -2.31 8.14
CA GLN A 70 -10.22 -0.98 8.57
C GLN A 70 -9.50 0.13 7.80
N LEU A 71 -8.21 -0.06 7.52
CA LEU A 71 -7.42 0.88 6.72
C LEU A 71 -7.92 0.95 5.27
N ALA A 72 -8.18 -0.21 4.65
CA ALA A 72 -8.69 -0.25 3.29
C ALA A 72 -10.07 0.40 3.18
N GLN A 73 -10.97 0.15 4.14
CA GLN A 73 -12.26 0.82 4.18
C GLN A 73 -12.11 2.34 4.34
N ALA A 74 -11.28 2.81 5.27
CA ALA A 74 -11.07 4.24 5.48
C ALA A 74 -10.54 4.97 4.24
N LEU A 75 -9.77 4.28 3.40
CA LEU A 75 -9.22 4.83 2.16
C LEU A 75 -10.20 4.76 0.98
N LYS A 76 -11.21 3.88 1.02
CA LYS A 76 -12.24 3.73 -0.04
C LYS A 76 -13.43 4.68 0.11
N VAL A 77 -13.63 5.27 1.29
CA VAL A 77 -14.86 6.01 1.65
C VAL A 77 -14.76 7.52 1.36
N ASN A 78 -13.74 7.96 0.62
CA ASN A 78 -13.60 9.35 0.13
C ASN A 78 -13.59 9.39 -1.39
#